data_AF-A0AAW0LR23-F1
#
_entry.id   AF-A0AAW0LR23-F1
#
_cell.length_a   1.000
_cell.length_b   1.000
_cell.length_c   1.000
_cell.angle_alpha   90.00
_cell.angle_beta   90.00
_cell.angle_gamma   90.00
#
_symmetry.space_group_name_H-M   'P 1'
#
loop_
_entity.id
_entity.type
_entity.pdbx_description
1 polymer ?
#
loop_
_entity_poly.entity_id
_entity_poly.type
_entity_poly.pdbx_seq_one_letter_code
_entity_poly.pdbx_strand_id
1 'polypeptide(L)'
;MERASDENKLMPFGLGRRACPGASLAQRTMGLTLGSLIQCFEWERISEEEVDMVEGNGLTMPKAVALEAMCKARPIITKVLSMSEDEF
;
A
#
# COMPACT_ATOMS: atom_id res chain seq x y z
N MET A 1 -16.05 -24.58 19.16
CA MET A 1 -15.11 -23.45 19.18
C MET A 1 -13.99 -23.79 18.21
N GLU A 2 -14.17 -23.54 16.92
CA GLU A 2 -13.09 -23.60 15.94
C GLU A 2 -13.35 -22.54 14.88
N ARG A 3 -12.88 -21.33 15.15
CA ARG A 3 -12.64 -20.31 14.13
C ARG A 3 -11.24 -20.61 13.62
N ALA A 4 -11.10 -21.65 12.79
CA ALA A 4 -9.87 -21.87 12.02
C ALA A 4 -9.83 -20.78 10.95
N SER A 5 -9.35 -19.62 11.36
CA SER A 5 -9.17 -18.45 10.54
C SER A 5 -8.09 -18.74 9.49
N ASP A 6 -8.32 -18.29 8.27
CA ASP A 6 -7.39 -18.32 7.14
C ASP A 6 -6.08 -17.54 7.38
N GLU A 7 -5.82 -17.06 8.60
CA GLU A 7 -4.61 -16.34 8.99
C GLU A 7 -3.34 -17.20 8.93
N ASN A 8 -3.46 -18.53 8.85
CA ASN A 8 -2.32 -19.44 8.70
C ASN A 8 -2.02 -19.88 7.25
N LYS A 9 -2.81 -19.47 6.25
CA LYS A 9 -2.55 -19.89 4.84
C LYS A 9 -1.47 -19.08 4.15
N LEU A 10 -1.19 -17.85 4.63
CA LEU A 10 -0.20 -16.96 4.05
C LEU A 10 0.89 -16.65 5.06
N MET A 11 2.15 -16.95 4.71
CA MET A 11 3.33 -16.65 5.53
C MET A 11 4.27 -15.66 4.82
N PRO A 12 3.82 -14.43 4.51
CA PRO A 12 4.61 -13.47 3.73
C PRO A 12 5.90 -13.03 4.45
N PHE A 13 5.96 -13.20 5.77
CA PHE A 13 7.13 -12.91 6.59
C PHE A 13 7.75 -14.18 7.20
N GLY A 14 7.35 -15.37 6.75
CA GLY A 14 7.77 -16.64 7.36
C GLY A 14 7.26 -16.84 8.79
N LEU A 15 7.69 -17.93 9.42
CA LEU A 15 7.29 -18.33 10.78
C LEU A 15 8.48 -18.93 11.55
N GLY A 16 8.49 -18.79 12.88
CA GLY A 16 9.49 -19.40 13.77
C GLY A 16 10.85 -18.68 13.76
N ARG A 17 11.94 -19.43 13.94
CA ARG A 17 13.31 -18.87 14.13
C ARG A 17 13.87 -18.10 12.93
N ARG A 18 13.28 -18.25 11.75
CA ARG A 18 13.68 -17.55 10.51
C ARG A 18 12.61 -16.57 10.02
N ALA A 19 11.61 -16.26 10.85
CA ALA A 19 10.64 -15.22 10.52
C ALA A 19 11.35 -13.87 10.30
N CYS A 20 10.83 -13.07 9.38
CA CYS A 20 11.40 -11.77 9.04
C CYS A 20 11.33 -10.85 10.27
N PRO A 21 12.48 -10.38 10.79
CA PRO A 21 12.48 -9.48 11.94
C PRO A 21 11.87 -8.11 11.60
N GLY A 22 11.75 -7.77 10.32
CA GLY A 22 11.14 -6.54 9.82
C GLY A 22 9.63 -6.61 9.62
N ALA A 23 8.96 -7.71 9.98
CA ALA A 23 7.52 -7.88 9.72
C ALA A 23 6.66 -6.75 10.32
N SER A 24 6.90 -6.39 11.58
CA SER A 24 6.16 -5.33 12.27
C SER A 24 6.39 -3.95 11.67
N LEU A 25 7.62 -3.67 11.22
CA LEU A 25 7.98 -2.44 10.53
C LEU A 25 7.25 -2.36 9.18
N ALA A 26 7.33 -3.42 8.37
CA ALA A 26 6.65 -3.49 7.07
C ALA A 26 5.14 -3.28 7.22
N GLN A 27 4.49 -3.90 8.21
CA GLN A 27 3.06 -3.72 8.47
C GLN A 27 2.71 -2.26 8.81
N ARG A 28 3.49 -1.62 9.69
CA ARG A 28 3.27 -0.22 10.06
C ARG A 28 3.49 0.72 8.89
N THR A 29 4.59 0.53 8.15
CA THR A 29 4.90 1.34 6.98
C THR A 29 3.83 1.20 5.91
N MET A 30 3.45 -0.03 5.54
CA MET A 30 2.42 -0.25 4.53
C MET A 30 1.07 0.32 4.94
N GLY A 31 0.67 0.14 6.20
CA GLY A 31 -0.58 0.70 6.73
C GLY A 31 -0.59 2.23 6.70
N LEU A 32 0.49 2.87 7.14
CA LEU A 32 0.63 4.33 7.12
C LEU A 32 0.66 4.86 5.68
N THR A 33 1.51 4.30 4.82
CA THR A 33 1.62 4.71 3.41
C THR A 33 0.28 4.58 2.69
N LEU A 34 -0.37 3.41 2.78
CA LEU A 34 -1.66 3.20 2.12
C LEU A 34 -2.75 4.11 2.69
N GLY A 35 -2.79 4.26 4.01
CA GLY A 35 -3.72 5.17 4.68
C GLY A 35 -3.56 6.62 4.21
N SER A 36 -2.32 7.10 4.13
CA SER A 36 -2.02 8.44 3.60
C SER A 36 -2.41 8.58 2.13
N LEU A 37 -2.10 7.60 1.28
CA LEU A 37 -2.46 7.64 -0.15
C LEU A 37 -3.98 7.69 -0.36
N ILE A 38 -4.75 6.92 0.41
CA ILE A 38 -6.23 6.91 0.34
C ILE A 38 -6.83 8.21 0.89
N GLN A 39 -6.30 8.71 2.01
CA GLN A 39 -6.85 9.89 2.66
C GLN A 39 -6.54 11.18 1.90
N CYS A 40 -5.35 11.28 1.30
CA CYS A 40 -4.85 12.49 0.68
C CYS A 40 -5.21 12.62 -0.81
N PHE A 41 -5.48 11.51 -1.51
CA PHE A 41 -5.65 11.54 -2.97
C PHE A 41 -6.93 10.83 -3.43
N GLU A 42 -7.55 11.40 -4.47
CA GLU A 42 -8.48 10.71 -5.36
C GLU A 42 -7.67 10.02 -6.46
N TRP A 43 -8.02 8.77 -6.76
CA TRP A 43 -7.27 7.90 -7.67
C TRP A 43 -8.10 7.56 -8.90
N GLU A 44 -7.50 7.71 -10.06
CA GLU A 44 -8.08 7.34 -11.36
C GLU A 44 -7.06 6.53 -12.17
N ARG A 45 -7.55 5.66 -13.05
CA ARG A 45 -6.70 4.95 -14.00
C ARG A 45 -6.29 5.90 -15.12
N ILE A 46 -5.13 5.63 -15.74
CA ILE A 46 -4.65 6.42 -16.89
C ILE A 46 -5.49 6.15 -18.14
N SER A 47 -6.11 4.97 -18.22
CA SER A 47 -7.03 4.57 -19.27
C SER A 47 -8.25 3.85 -18.68
N GLU A 48 -9.26 3.59 -19.53
CA GLU A 48 -10.43 2.80 -19.14
C GLU A 48 -10.10 1.31 -18.90
N GLU A 49 -8.93 0.86 -19.35
CA GLU A 49 -8.47 -0.53 -19.22
C GLU A 49 -8.20 -0.89 -17.75
N GLU A 50 -8.37 -2.17 -17.42
CA GLU A 50 -8.02 -2.66 -16.10
C GLU A 50 -6.50 -2.65 -15.89
N VAL A 51 -6.10 -2.52 -14.63
CA VAL A 51 -4.69 -2.56 -14.27
C VAL A 51 -4.14 -3.96 -14.55
N ASP A 52 -3.11 -4.05 -15.39
CA ASP A 52 -2.40 -5.31 -15.62
C ASP A 52 -1.78 -5.84 -14.32
N MET A 53 -2.10 -7.07 -13.96
CA MET A 53 -1.61 -7.77 -12.77
C MET A 53 -0.71 -8.96 -13.11
N VAL A 54 -0.31 -9.11 -14.39
CA VAL A 54 0.63 -10.13 -14.82
C VAL A 54 1.94 -9.95 -14.06
N GLU A 55 2.47 -11.07 -13.55
CA GLU A 55 3.72 -11.11 -12.82
C GLU A 55 4.90 -10.96 -13.79
N GLY A 56 5.82 -10.07 -13.43
CA GLY A 56 7.09 -9.87 -14.12
C GLY A 56 8.18 -10.81 -13.60
N ASN A 57 9.27 -10.93 -14.34
CA ASN A 57 10.38 -11.77 -13.94
C ASN A 57 11.18 -11.15 -12.77
N GLY A 58 11.50 -11.93 -11.74
CA GLY A 58 12.39 -11.50 -10.66
C GLY A 58 12.24 -12.33 -9.38
N LEU A 59 13.01 -11.97 -8.34
CA LEU A 59 12.98 -12.65 -7.03
C LEU A 59 11.82 -12.19 -6.13
N THR A 60 11.21 -11.03 -6.42
CA THR A 60 10.28 -10.33 -5.53
C THR A 60 8.86 -10.18 -6.11
N MET A 61 8.47 -11.05 -7.04
CA MET A 61 7.19 -11.03 -7.79
C MET A 61 6.76 -9.61 -8.23
N PRO A 62 7.60 -8.90 -9.01
CA PRO A 62 7.22 -7.58 -9.52
C PRO A 62 6.04 -7.69 -10.48
N LYS A 63 5.40 -6.56 -10.79
CA LYS A 63 4.44 -6.49 -11.91
C LYS A 63 5.21 -6.49 -13.24
N ALA A 64 4.68 -7.14 -14.27
CA ALA A 64 5.28 -7.17 -15.61
C ALA A 64 5.33 -5.77 -16.24
N VAL A 65 4.26 -5.00 -16.03
CA VAL A 65 4.16 -3.58 -16.37
C VAL A 65 4.08 -2.78 -15.08
N ALA A 66 4.88 -1.72 -14.98
CA ALA A 66 4.87 -0.85 -13.80
C ALA A 66 3.46 -0.26 -13.57
N LEU A 67 3.06 -0.14 -12.31
CA LEU A 67 1.78 0.48 -11.97
C LEU A 67 1.86 1.99 -12.22
N GLU A 68 0.97 2.50 -13.05
CA GLU A 68 0.78 3.93 -13.27
C GLU A 68 -0.67 4.30 -12.91
N ALA A 69 -0.86 5.46 -12.29
CA ALA A 69 -2.18 5.96 -11.90
C ALA A 69 -2.19 7.49 -11.84
N MET A 70 -3.35 8.08 -12.09
CA MET A 70 -3.57 9.51 -11.86
C MET A 70 -3.97 9.72 -10.39
N CYS A 71 -3.36 10.71 -9.74
CA CYS A 71 -3.70 11.09 -8.39
C CYS A 71 -4.03 12.59 -8.31
N LYS A 72 -5.17 12.91 -7.70
CA LYS A 72 -5.59 14.30 -7.44
C LYS A 72 -5.64 14.53 -5.94
N ALA A 73 -4.95 15.55 -5.46
CA ALA A 73 -4.99 15.90 -4.03
C ALA A 73 -6.43 16.27 -3.61
N ARG A 74 -6.89 15.68 -2.50
CA ARG A 74 -8.22 15.97 -1.94
C ARG A 74 -8.21 17.34 -1.26
N PRO A 75 -9.33 18.10 -1.27
CA PRO A 75 -9.34 19.45 -0.69
C PRO A 75 -8.90 19.52 0.78
N ILE A 76 -9.16 18.45 1.54
CA ILE A 76 -8.75 18.36 2.95
C ILE A 76 -7.23 18.44 3.11
N ILE A 77 -6.44 17.82 2.22
CA ILE A 77 -4.99 17.85 2.35
C ILE A 77 -4.42 19.21 1.99
N THR A 78 -4.99 19.88 0.97
CA THR A 78 -4.62 21.24 0.61
C THR A 78 -4.82 22.19 1.79
N LYS A 79 -5.95 22.05 2.51
CA LYS A 79 -6.24 22.85 3.70
C LYS A 79 -5.28 22.57 4.85
N VAL A 80 -4.95 21.30 5.11
CA VAL A 80 -3.99 20.93 6.16
C VAL A 80 -2.60 21.48 5.86
N LEU A 81 -2.16 21.41 4.60
CA LEU A 81 -0.86 21.92 4.19
C LEU A 81 -0.82 23.46 4.29
N SER A 82 -1.86 24.17 3.87
CA SER A 82 -1.90 25.63 4.02
C SER A 82 -1.94 26.07 5.48
N MET A 83 -2.65 25.32 6.34
CA MET A 83 -2.68 25.60 7.78
C MET A 83 -1.31 25.40 8.47
N SER A 84 -0.44 24.56 7.92
CA SER A 84 0.92 24.37 8.45
C SER A 84 1.89 25.51 8.10
N GLU A 85 1.57 26.32 7.09
CA GLU A 85 2.35 27.51 6.74
C GLU A 85 2.00 28.70 7.65
N ASP A 86 0.79 28.73 8.22
CA ASP A 86 0.32 29.79 9.13
C ASP A 86 0.75 29.59 10.60
N GLU A 87 1.35 28.44 10.95
CA GLU A 87 1.88 28.16 12.30
C GLU A 87 3.37 28.57 12.48
N PHE A 88 3.96 29.27 11.50
CA PHE A 88 5.31 29.87 11.60
C PHE A 88 5.31 31.40 11.46
#